data_AF-A0A1Y1LH67-F1
#
_entry.id   AF-A0A1Y1LH67-F1
#
_cell.length_a   1.000
_cell.length_b   1.000
_cell.length_c   1.000
_cell.angle_alpha   90.00
_cell.angle_beta   90.00
_cell.angle_gamma   90.00
#
_symmetry.space_group_name_H-M   'P 1'
#
loop_
_entity.id
_entity.type
_entity.pdbx_description
1 polymer ?
#
loop_
_entity_poly.entity_id
_entity_poly.type
_entity_poly.pdbx_seq_one_letter_code
_entity_poly.pdbx_strand_id
1 'polypeptide(L)'
;MDVLTLHEKFIRELISLYRELPAVWKVKSIEYKNKDLKRESYDILVRKCREYVHDADREFVKNKINSLRTSFRKEYKKYLKSKEDCNTETYVPRLWYYNLLLFTVQDSDDQEDDSLTMNEEPGFFDLKSEPGSPHIPLTEDNDPLSTHVAKKSFHVDITPVEDVYDAIGKNVAHKLRGMSQQQRIIAEKIIGDVMYYGQMESLTPDSHLTFQSEK
;
A
#
# COMPACT_ATOMS: atom_id res chain seq x y z
N MET A 1 -23.03 -20.73 14.91
CA MET A 1 -21.93 -21.39 14.19
C MET A 1 -21.45 -20.38 13.16
N ASP A 2 -20.27 -19.81 13.38
CA ASP A 2 -19.78 -18.66 12.63
C ASP A 2 -19.56 -19.01 11.16
N VAL A 3 -20.35 -18.39 10.29
CA VAL A 3 -20.08 -18.33 8.86
C VAL A 3 -18.97 -17.30 8.66
N LEU A 4 -17.74 -17.66 8.99
CA LEU A 4 -16.59 -16.90 8.51
C LEU A 4 -16.69 -16.87 6.99
N THR A 5 -16.61 -15.68 6.42
CA THR A 5 -16.62 -15.54 4.97
C THR A 5 -15.45 -16.35 4.38
N LEU A 6 -15.64 -16.92 3.18
CA LEU A 6 -14.57 -17.68 2.50
C LEU A 6 -13.26 -16.89 2.46
N HIS A 7 -13.36 -15.57 2.33
CA HIS A 7 -12.24 -14.64 2.37
C HIS A 7 -11.55 -14.56 3.75
N GLU A 8 -12.30 -14.42 4.84
CA GLU A 8 -11.74 -14.39 6.20
C GLU A 8 -11.01 -15.68 6.53
N LYS A 9 -11.58 -16.84 6.18
CA LYS A 9 -10.94 -18.13 6.37
C LYS A 9 -9.62 -18.21 5.60
N PHE A 10 -9.62 -17.79 4.34
CA PHE A 10 -8.41 -17.72 3.53
C PHE A 10 -7.33 -16.83 4.16
N ILE A 11 -7.67 -15.60 4.56
CA ILE A 11 -6.71 -14.67 5.17
C ILE A 11 -6.15 -15.24 6.48
N ARG A 12 -6.99 -15.87 7.30
CA ARG A 12 -6.56 -16.50 8.55
C ARG A 12 -5.55 -17.62 8.30
N GLU A 13 -5.84 -18.51 7.35
CA GLU A 13 -4.94 -19.60 6.97
C GLU A 13 -3.63 -19.09 6.35
N LEU A 14 -3.72 -18.07 5.50
CA LEU A 14 -2.54 -17.43 4.90
C LEU A 14 -1.63 -16.82 5.98
N ILE A 15 -2.19 -16.09 6.95
CA ILE A 15 -1.40 -15.48 8.05
C ILE A 15 -0.82 -16.57 8.95
N SER A 16 -1.56 -17.64 9.23
CA SER A 16 -1.05 -18.77 10.01
C SER A 16 0.16 -19.42 9.34
N LEU A 17 0.04 -19.72 8.04
CA LEU A 17 1.13 -20.29 7.25
C LEU A 17 2.32 -19.33 7.16
N TYR A 18 2.06 -18.04 6.97
CA TYR A 18 3.09 -17.02 6.95
C TYR A 18 3.87 -16.95 8.28
N ARG A 19 3.19 -17.07 9.42
CA ARG A 19 3.83 -17.10 10.74
C ARG A 19 4.80 -18.26 10.91
N GLU A 20 4.49 -19.42 10.33
CA GLU A 20 5.30 -20.65 10.38
C GLU A 20 6.55 -20.59 9.49
N LEU A 21 6.66 -19.60 8.60
CA LEU A 21 7.74 -19.47 7.63
C LEU A 21 8.70 -18.31 8.00
N PRO A 22 9.59 -18.47 9.00
CA PRO A 22 10.49 -17.41 9.45
C PRO A 22 11.43 -16.89 8.35
N ALA A 23 11.74 -17.73 7.36
CA ALA A 23 12.53 -17.34 6.19
C ALA A 23 11.93 -16.18 5.38
N VAL A 24 10.64 -15.89 5.54
CA VAL A 24 9.93 -14.84 4.79
C VAL A 24 9.81 -13.55 5.59
N TRP A 25 9.70 -13.62 6.91
CA TRP A 25 9.31 -12.45 7.73
C TRP A 25 10.24 -12.11 8.88
N LYS A 26 11.10 -13.05 9.29
CA LYS A 26 11.96 -12.91 10.47
C LYS A 26 13.37 -12.51 10.05
N VAL A 27 13.58 -11.23 9.77
CA VAL A 27 14.83 -10.64 9.29
C VAL A 27 16.03 -11.00 10.16
N LYS A 28 15.86 -11.05 11.49
CA LYS A 28 16.95 -11.37 12.42
C LYS A 28 17.34 -12.85 12.43
N SER A 29 16.60 -13.72 11.73
CA SER A 29 16.82 -15.17 11.71
C SER A 29 17.87 -15.61 10.69
N ILE A 30 18.48 -16.77 10.91
CA ILE A 30 19.41 -17.38 9.94
C ILE A 30 18.64 -17.90 8.72
N GLU A 31 17.40 -18.32 8.94
CA GLU A 31 16.45 -18.80 7.96
C GLU A 31 16.15 -17.74 6.90
N TYR A 32 16.04 -16.47 7.30
CA TYR A 32 15.79 -15.35 6.37
C TYR A 32 16.98 -15.06 5.44
N LYS A 33 18.20 -15.35 5.90
CA LYS A 33 19.42 -15.21 5.09
C LYS A 33 19.57 -16.34 4.07
N ASN A 34 18.88 -17.47 4.27
CA ASN A 34 18.93 -18.60 3.35
C ASN A 34 18.01 -18.37 2.14
N LYS A 35 18.62 -18.11 0.97
CA LYS A 35 17.91 -17.85 -0.30
C LYS A 35 17.08 -19.05 -0.77
N ASP A 36 17.55 -20.27 -0.55
CA ASP A 36 16.85 -21.49 -0.96
C ASP A 36 15.60 -21.72 -0.10
N LEU A 37 15.74 -21.57 1.21
CA LEU A 37 14.62 -21.69 2.15
C LEU A 37 13.58 -20.58 1.91
N LYS A 38 14.04 -19.36 1.61
CA LYS A 38 13.17 -18.25 1.24
C LYS A 38 12.38 -18.54 -0.03
N ARG A 39 13.05 -19.09 -1.06
CA ARG A 39 12.40 -19.52 -2.31
C ARG A 39 11.33 -20.58 -2.05
N GLU A 40 11.66 -21.63 -1.32
CA GLU A 40 10.74 -22.72 -0.97
C GLU A 40 9.54 -22.22 -0.16
N SER A 41 9.79 -21.31 0.81
CA SER A 41 8.74 -20.70 1.61
C SER A 41 7.76 -19.89 0.76
N TYR A 42 8.24 -19.13 -0.22
CA TYR A 42 7.37 -18.44 -1.17
C TYR A 42 6.57 -19.41 -2.04
N ASP A 43 7.15 -20.54 -2.46
CA ASP A 43 6.42 -21.54 -3.25
C ASP A 43 5.29 -22.20 -2.44
N ILE A 44 5.51 -22.41 -1.13
CA ILE A 44 4.46 -22.87 -0.21
C ILE A 44 3.32 -21.84 -0.12
N LEU A 45 3.65 -20.55 0.03
CA LEU A 45 2.65 -19.48 0.08
C LEU A 45 1.88 -19.33 -1.23
N VAL A 46 2.55 -19.43 -2.38
CA VAL A 46 1.90 -19.40 -3.71
C VAL A 46 0.90 -20.53 -3.84
N ARG A 47 1.27 -21.76 -3.46
CA ARG A 47 0.36 -22.91 -3.48
C ARG A 47 -0.90 -22.63 -2.66
N LYS A 48 -0.74 -22.03 -1.47
CA LYS A 48 -1.89 -21.67 -0.63
C LYS A 48 -2.76 -20.58 -1.25
N CYS A 49 -2.16 -19.57 -1.88
CA CYS A 49 -2.90 -18.54 -2.59
C CYS A 49 -3.67 -19.08 -3.80
N ARG A 50 -3.17 -20.12 -4.48
CA ARG A 50 -3.84 -20.77 -5.61
C ARG A 50 -5.14 -21.50 -5.26
N GLU A 51 -5.35 -21.83 -3.99
CA GLU A 51 -6.62 -22.39 -3.52
C GLU A 51 -7.76 -21.35 -3.52
N TYR A 52 -7.42 -20.06 -3.51
CA TYR A 52 -8.38 -18.95 -3.51
C TYR A 52 -8.35 -18.13 -4.82
N VAL A 53 -7.16 -17.88 -5.39
CA VAL A 53 -6.96 -17.20 -6.68
C VAL A 53 -6.08 -18.08 -7.58
N HIS A 54 -6.67 -18.71 -8.58
CA HIS A 54 -5.99 -19.71 -9.42
C HIS A 54 -4.72 -19.19 -10.14
N ASP A 55 -4.66 -17.90 -10.49
CA ASP A 55 -3.51 -17.29 -11.17
C ASP A 55 -2.39 -16.81 -10.24
N ALA A 56 -2.54 -17.02 -8.93
CA ALA A 56 -1.61 -16.47 -7.95
C ALA A 56 -0.16 -16.90 -8.24
N ASP A 57 0.70 -15.89 -8.29
CA ASP A 57 2.14 -16.02 -8.47
C ASP A 57 2.90 -15.43 -7.27
N ARG A 58 4.22 -15.41 -7.36
CA ARG A 58 5.06 -14.91 -6.26
C ARG A 58 4.88 -13.42 -6.03
N GLU A 59 4.59 -12.66 -7.08
CA GLU A 59 4.37 -11.21 -6.98
C GLU A 59 3.06 -10.92 -6.27
N PHE A 60 1.99 -11.64 -6.63
CA PHE A 60 0.71 -11.60 -5.93
C PHE A 60 0.87 -11.88 -4.42
N VAL A 61 1.60 -12.93 -4.05
CA VAL A 61 1.87 -13.26 -2.64
C VAL A 61 2.60 -12.13 -1.93
N LYS A 62 3.67 -11.59 -2.53
CA LYS A 62 4.43 -10.47 -1.95
C LYS A 62 3.53 -9.25 -1.74
N ASN A 63 2.75 -8.88 -2.76
CA ASN A 63 1.84 -7.75 -2.72
C ASN A 63 0.74 -7.96 -1.68
N LYS A 64 0.19 -9.17 -1.59
CA LYS A 64 -0.84 -9.51 -0.61
C LYS A 64 -0.32 -9.42 0.82
N ILE A 65 0.85 -9.99 1.10
CA ILE A 65 1.51 -9.91 2.42
C ILE A 65 1.86 -8.46 2.75
N ASN A 66 2.39 -7.70 1.79
CA ASN A 66 2.72 -6.29 2.00
C ASN A 66 1.48 -5.45 2.34
N SER A 67 0.37 -5.66 1.61
CA SER A 67 -0.92 -5.02 1.89
C SER A 67 -1.41 -5.32 3.30
N LEU A 68 -1.40 -6.60 3.71
CA LEU A 68 -1.78 -7.03 5.07
C LEU A 68 -0.90 -6.38 6.15
N ARG A 69 0.43 -6.39 5.96
CA ARG A 69 1.38 -5.76 6.90
C ARG A 69 1.22 -4.24 6.97
N THR A 70 0.92 -3.59 5.84
CA THR A 70 0.72 -2.14 5.79
C THR A 70 -0.51 -1.73 6.57
N SER A 71 -1.64 -2.42 6.36
CA SER A 71 -2.87 -2.22 7.13
C SER A 71 -2.64 -2.45 8.63
N PHE A 72 -1.93 -3.54 8.98
CA PHE A 72 -1.57 -3.83 10.37
C PHE A 72 -0.71 -2.73 11.00
N ARG A 73 0.37 -2.27 10.34
CA ARG A 73 1.26 -1.22 10.87
C ARG A 73 0.52 0.10 11.10
N LYS A 74 -0.36 0.50 10.17
CA LYS A 74 -1.19 1.71 10.33
C LYS A 74 -2.06 1.61 11.57
N GLU A 75 -2.70 0.46 11.77
CA GLU A 75 -3.54 0.21 12.93
C GLU A 75 -2.74 0.14 14.23
N TYR A 76 -1.57 -0.53 14.20
CA TYR A 76 -0.63 -0.63 15.31
C TYR A 76 -0.13 0.77 15.75
N LYS A 77 0.16 1.66 14.80
CA LYS A 77 0.58 3.05 15.09
C LYS A 77 -0.52 3.84 15.79
N LYS A 78 -1.79 3.67 15.42
CA LYS A 78 -2.93 4.31 16.12
C LYS A 78 -3.04 3.80 17.56
N TYR A 79 -2.89 2.49 17.75
CA TYR A 79 -2.87 1.87 19.06
C TYR A 79 -1.74 2.42 19.94
N LEU A 80 -0.52 2.48 19.42
CA LEU A 80 0.63 3.04 20.16
C LEU A 80 0.42 4.50 20.53
N LYS A 81 -0.05 5.33 19.59
CA LYS A 81 -0.30 6.76 19.85
C LYS A 81 -1.33 6.97 20.97
N SER A 82 -2.43 6.22 20.93
CA SER A 82 -3.44 6.28 21.99
C SER A 82 -2.93 5.77 23.34
N LYS A 83 -1.96 4.84 23.34
CA LYS A 83 -1.33 4.35 24.57
C LYS A 83 -0.38 5.39 25.18
N GLU A 84 0.27 6.21 24.36
CA GLU A 84 1.13 7.32 24.79
C GLU A 84 0.30 8.50 25.34
N ASP A 85 -0.85 8.76 24.73
CA ASP A 85 -1.81 9.78 25.16
C ASP A 85 -2.60 9.33 26.40
N CYS A 86 -1.97 9.43 27.58
CA CYS A 86 -2.45 8.99 28.92
C CYS A 86 -3.82 9.56 29.37
N ASN A 87 -4.42 10.46 28.58
CA ASN A 87 -5.68 11.15 28.87
C ASN A 87 -6.85 10.70 27.98
N THR A 88 -6.66 9.68 27.13
CA THR A 88 -7.67 9.15 26.21
C THR A 88 -7.94 7.67 26.45
N GLU A 89 -9.19 7.22 26.25
CA GLU A 89 -9.53 5.79 26.27
C GLU A 89 -8.63 5.02 25.29
N THR A 90 -8.05 3.91 25.74
CA THR A 90 -7.13 3.10 24.94
C THR A 90 -7.81 2.64 23.66
N TYR A 91 -7.26 3.06 22.53
CA TYR A 91 -7.75 2.71 21.20
C TYR A 91 -7.78 1.19 21.00
N VAL A 92 -8.93 0.66 20.60
CA VAL A 92 -9.10 -0.74 20.23
C VAL A 92 -8.96 -0.88 18.71
N PRO A 93 -7.96 -1.64 18.20
CA PRO A 93 -7.82 -1.93 16.79
C PRO A 93 -9.11 -2.53 16.20
N ARG A 94 -9.57 -1.99 15.07
CA ARG A 94 -10.75 -2.47 14.34
C ARG A 94 -10.40 -3.54 13.31
N LEU A 95 -9.11 -3.72 13.03
CA LEU A 95 -8.62 -4.72 12.10
C LEU A 95 -8.82 -6.13 12.67
N TRP A 96 -9.73 -6.91 12.07
CA TRP A 96 -10.14 -8.21 12.63
C TRP A 96 -8.98 -9.23 12.75
N TYR A 97 -7.98 -9.15 11.88
CA TYR A 97 -6.78 -9.99 11.93
C TYR A 97 -5.61 -9.35 12.69
N TYR A 98 -5.83 -8.27 13.45
CA TYR A 98 -4.79 -7.55 14.19
C TYR A 98 -3.93 -8.48 15.06
N ASN A 99 -4.59 -9.29 15.89
CA ASN A 99 -3.90 -10.22 16.80
C ASN A 99 -3.10 -11.29 16.04
N LEU A 100 -3.49 -11.62 14.81
CA LEU A 100 -2.82 -12.63 14.00
C LEU A 100 -1.47 -12.14 13.46
N LEU A 101 -1.28 -10.83 13.26
CA LEU A 101 -0.04 -10.26 12.72
C LEU A 101 0.88 -9.65 13.78
N LEU A 102 0.50 -9.71 15.07
CA LEU A 102 1.27 -9.13 16.17
C LEU A 102 2.69 -9.69 16.27
N PHE A 103 2.90 -10.94 15.87
CA PHE A 103 4.22 -11.59 15.84
C PHE A 103 5.25 -10.84 14.98
N THR A 104 4.80 -10.05 13.99
CA THR A 104 5.68 -9.33 13.08
C THR A 104 6.35 -8.11 13.73
N VAL A 105 5.78 -7.58 14.82
CA VAL A 105 6.33 -6.43 15.55
C VAL A 105 7.62 -6.79 16.28
N GLN A 106 7.68 -7.99 16.87
CA GLN A 106 8.81 -8.45 17.68
C GLN A 106 10.14 -8.48 16.91
N ASP A 107 10.09 -8.58 15.57
CA ASP A 107 11.26 -8.59 14.71
C ASP A 107 11.56 -7.22 14.06
N SER A 108 10.67 -6.24 14.23
CA SER A 108 10.73 -4.90 13.60
C SER A 108 11.40 -3.83 14.46
N ASP A 109 11.83 -4.15 15.69
CA ASP A 109 12.15 -3.17 16.75
C ASP A 109 13.48 -2.40 16.56
N ASP A 110 14.02 -2.36 15.33
CA ASP A 110 15.17 -1.51 14.99
C ASP A 110 14.93 -0.89 13.61
N GLN A 111 14.13 0.19 13.51
CA GLN A 111 14.31 1.29 12.55
C GLN A 111 13.21 2.34 12.81
N GLU A 112 13.54 3.35 13.62
CA GLU A 112 13.07 4.71 13.35
C GLU A 112 13.84 5.21 12.11
N ASP A 113 13.53 4.69 10.92
CA ASP A 113 13.98 5.33 9.70
C ASP A 113 13.04 5.00 8.54
N ASP A 114 12.68 6.07 7.85
CA ASP A 114 11.89 6.11 6.63
C ASP A 114 12.82 5.70 5.48
N SER A 115 13.09 4.40 5.34
CA SER A 115 13.82 3.87 4.20
C SER A 115 13.27 2.51 3.77
N LEU A 116 12.68 2.52 2.57
CA LEU A 116 12.40 1.33 1.78
C LEU A 116 13.73 0.61 1.51
N THR A 117 14.03 -0.44 2.27
CA THR A 117 15.11 -1.36 1.94
C THR A 117 14.73 -2.13 0.67
N MET A 118 15.15 -1.56 -0.46
CA MET A 118 15.31 -2.26 -1.73
C MET A 118 16.28 -3.41 -1.50
N ASN A 119 15.79 -4.64 -1.58
CA ASN A 119 16.67 -5.79 -1.76
C ASN A 119 17.07 -5.82 -3.23
N GLU A 120 18.15 -5.12 -3.59
CA GLU A 120 18.93 -5.44 -4.78
C GLU A 120 20.27 -6.06 -4.37
N GLU A 121 20.53 -7.24 -4.91
CA GLU A 121 21.80 -7.94 -4.81
C GLU A 121 22.90 -7.23 -5.62
N PRO A 122 24.17 -7.32 -5.19
CA PRO A 122 25.27 -6.58 -5.78
C PRO A 122 25.68 -7.17 -7.14
N GLY A 123 25.36 -6.43 -8.21
CA GLY A 123 25.92 -6.63 -9.54
C GLY A 123 27.38 -6.17 -9.59
N PHE A 124 28.28 -7.15 -9.57
CA PHE A 124 29.65 -7.11 -10.06
C PHE A 124 29.83 -6.22 -11.30
N PHE A 125 30.62 -5.14 -11.22
CA PHE A 125 31.29 -4.56 -12.39
C PHE A 125 32.66 -3.95 -12.03
N ASP A 126 33.53 -4.11 -13.01
CA ASP A 126 34.98 -4.24 -12.95
C ASP A 126 35.73 -2.93 -12.63
N LEU A 127 36.84 -3.07 -11.92
CA LEU A 127 37.77 -1.99 -11.57
C LEU A 127 38.81 -1.85 -12.68
N LYS A 128 38.75 -0.80 -13.51
CA LYS A 128 39.94 -0.28 -14.22
C LYS A 128 39.99 1.24 -14.22
N SER A 129 41.18 1.68 -13.86
CA SER A 129 41.74 3.02 -13.65
C SER A 129 41.71 3.98 -14.86
N GLU A 130 41.45 5.25 -14.54
CA GLU A 130 41.91 6.55 -15.12
C GLU A 130 43.22 6.49 -15.95
N PRO A 131 43.52 7.46 -16.87
CA PRO A 131 43.40 8.91 -16.61
C PRO A 131 43.08 9.84 -17.80
N GLY A 132 42.68 11.09 -17.49
CA GLY A 132 42.89 12.21 -18.42
C GLY A 132 41.90 13.37 -18.31
N SER A 133 42.13 14.28 -17.36
CA SER A 133 41.63 15.66 -17.42
C SER A 133 42.38 16.45 -18.52
N PRO A 134 41.79 17.50 -19.12
CA PRO A 134 42.04 18.84 -18.57
C PRO A 134 40.83 19.82 -18.62
N HIS A 135 40.63 20.56 -17.50
CA HIS A 135 40.61 22.04 -17.34
C HIS A 135 40.07 22.90 -18.53
N ILE A 136 39.25 23.98 -18.44
CA ILE A 136 39.17 25.26 -17.66
C ILE A 136 37.85 25.99 -18.13
N PRO A 137 37.38 27.20 -17.70
CA PRO A 137 37.45 27.99 -16.44
C PRO A 137 36.08 28.50 -15.90
N LEU A 138 36.17 29.04 -14.68
CA LEU A 138 35.29 29.92 -13.92
C LEU A 138 34.75 31.15 -14.70
N THR A 139 33.53 31.58 -14.37
CA THR A 139 33.22 33.01 -14.15
C THR A 139 32.24 33.15 -13.00
N GLU A 140 32.66 33.93 -12.00
CA GLU A 140 31.87 34.53 -10.93
C GLU A 140 30.99 35.64 -11.50
N ASP A 141 29.77 35.78 -10.98
CA ASP A 141 29.10 37.07 -10.81
C ASP A 141 28.18 36.96 -9.59
N ASN A 142 28.54 37.73 -8.55
CA ASN A 142 27.72 37.99 -7.36
C ASN A 142 26.84 39.22 -7.63
N ASP A 143 25.58 39.22 -7.16
CA ASP A 143 25.06 40.24 -6.23
C ASP A 143 23.60 39.95 -5.78
N PRO A 144 23.14 40.54 -4.65
CA PRO A 144 22.24 39.86 -3.71
C PRO A 144 20.85 40.52 -3.55
N LEU A 145 20.03 39.85 -2.73
CA LEU A 145 18.87 40.36 -1.97
C LEU A 145 17.47 40.21 -2.61
N SER A 146 16.70 39.22 -2.13
CA SER A 146 15.40 39.49 -1.48
C SER A 146 14.81 38.24 -0.82
N THR A 147 14.52 38.40 0.46
CA THR A 147 13.88 37.49 1.41
C THR A 147 12.46 37.10 1.01
N HIS A 148 12.16 35.80 0.83
CA HIS A 148 10.85 35.24 1.16
C HIS A 148 10.99 33.77 1.56
N VAL A 149 10.74 33.51 2.85
CA VAL A 149 10.69 32.18 3.45
C VAL A 149 9.45 31.45 2.93
N ALA A 150 9.61 30.70 1.84
CA ALA A 150 8.59 29.75 1.38
C ALA A 150 8.78 28.44 2.18
N LYS A 151 7.90 28.22 3.17
CA LYS A 151 7.72 26.91 3.80
C LYS A 151 7.31 25.92 2.70
N LYS A 152 8.27 25.14 2.20
CA LYS A 152 8.01 24.02 1.28
C LYS A 152 7.34 22.91 2.10
N SER A 153 6.02 22.93 2.14
CA SER A 153 5.22 21.81 2.61
C SER A 153 5.52 20.63 1.69
N PHE A 154 6.41 19.73 2.12
CA PHE A 154 6.55 18.42 1.52
C PHE A 154 5.25 17.67 1.77
N HIS A 155 4.32 17.77 0.82
CA HIS A 155 3.28 16.77 0.66
C HIS A 155 4.03 15.54 0.15
N VAL A 156 4.28 14.60 1.05
CA VAL A 156 4.71 13.26 0.68
C VAL A 156 3.56 12.70 -0.15
N ASP A 157 3.77 12.59 -1.46
CA ASP A 157 2.83 11.93 -2.37
C ASP A 157 2.78 10.45 -2.01
N ILE A 158 1.89 10.12 -1.09
CA ILE A 158 1.50 8.76 -0.76
C ILE A 158 0.63 8.30 -1.94
N THR A 159 1.20 7.57 -2.90
CA THR A 159 0.37 6.79 -3.82
C THR A 159 -0.13 5.55 -3.06
N PRO A 160 -1.43 5.42 -2.79
CA PRO A 160 -2.00 4.20 -2.23
C PRO A 160 -1.71 3.05 -3.19
N VAL A 161 -1.45 1.86 -2.65
CA VAL A 161 -1.36 0.63 -3.45
C VAL A 161 -2.66 0.50 -4.23
N GLU A 162 -2.59 0.72 -5.53
CA GLU A 162 -3.76 0.74 -6.42
C GLU A 162 -4.38 -0.66 -6.47
N ASP A 163 -5.62 -0.80 -6.02
CA ASP A 163 -6.46 -1.94 -6.33
C ASP A 163 -7.15 -1.77 -7.69
N VAL A 164 -7.85 -2.80 -8.15
CA VAL A 164 -8.52 -2.79 -9.47
C VAL A 164 -9.60 -1.71 -9.59
N TYR A 165 -10.06 -1.15 -8.47
CA TYR A 165 -11.07 -0.11 -8.42
C TYR A 165 -10.45 1.30 -8.31
N ASP A 166 -9.20 1.42 -7.85
CA ASP A 166 -8.47 2.68 -7.77
C ASP A 166 -8.24 3.34 -9.14
N ALA A 167 -7.97 2.55 -10.19
CA ALA A 167 -7.84 3.07 -11.55
C ALA A 167 -9.14 3.77 -12.02
N ILE A 168 -10.29 3.18 -11.69
CA ILE A 168 -11.61 3.75 -11.98
C ILE A 168 -11.81 5.02 -11.14
N GLY A 169 -11.53 4.97 -9.83
CA GLY A 169 -11.64 6.13 -8.93
C GLY A 169 -10.79 7.31 -9.38
N LYS A 170 -9.54 7.06 -9.79
CA LYS A 170 -8.62 8.09 -10.32
C LYS A 170 -9.14 8.71 -11.61
N ASN A 171 -9.68 7.90 -12.52
CA ASN A 171 -10.27 8.40 -13.77
C ASN A 171 -11.49 9.28 -13.51
N VAL A 172 -12.40 8.84 -12.64
CA VAL A 172 -13.57 9.63 -12.22
C VAL A 172 -13.14 10.95 -11.59
N ALA A 173 -12.17 10.93 -10.67
CA ALA A 173 -11.65 12.13 -10.04
C ALA A 173 -11.02 13.10 -11.06
N HIS A 174 -10.26 12.58 -12.03
CA HIS A 174 -9.68 13.40 -13.10
C HIS A 174 -10.76 14.11 -13.92
N LYS A 175 -11.84 13.39 -14.30
CA LYS A 175 -12.97 13.96 -15.05
C LYS A 175 -13.73 15.01 -14.24
N LEU A 176 -14.04 14.75 -12.97
CA LEU A 176 -14.74 15.70 -12.10
C LEU A 176 -13.97 17.02 -11.92
N ARG A 177 -12.63 16.96 -11.85
CA ARG A 177 -11.78 18.15 -11.77
C ARG A 177 -11.89 19.05 -13.00
N GLY A 178 -12.10 18.47 -14.19
CA GLY A 178 -12.29 19.19 -15.44
C GLY A 178 -13.71 19.72 -15.69
N MET A 179 -14.70 19.29 -14.90
CA MET A 179 -16.08 19.77 -15.02
C MET A 179 -16.28 21.15 -14.38
N SER A 180 -17.23 21.93 -14.90
CA SER A 180 -17.72 23.14 -14.22
C SER A 180 -18.38 22.78 -12.88
N GLN A 181 -18.47 23.73 -11.96
CA GLN A 181 -19.04 23.48 -10.64
C GLN A 181 -20.47 22.91 -10.71
N GLN A 182 -21.32 23.45 -11.57
CA GLN A 182 -22.69 22.97 -11.74
C GLN A 182 -22.73 21.53 -12.26
N GLN A 183 -21.92 21.20 -13.28
CA GLN A 183 -21.86 19.85 -13.84
C GLN A 183 -21.27 18.84 -12.85
N ARG A 184 -20.27 19.26 -12.07
CA ARG A 184 -19.67 18.43 -11.01
C ARG A 184 -20.70 18.04 -9.95
N ILE A 185 -21.51 18.98 -9.47
CA ILE A 185 -22.56 18.71 -8.47
C ILE A 185 -23.56 17.67 -9.00
N ILE A 186 -23.99 17.82 -10.26
CA ILE A 186 -24.93 16.88 -10.89
C ILE A 186 -24.28 15.50 -11.06
N ALA A 187 -23.03 15.45 -11.55
CA ALA A 187 -22.31 14.21 -11.73
C ALA A 187 -22.06 13.47 -10.40
N GLU A 188 -21.68 14.19 -9.34
CA GLU A 188 -21.49 13.63 -8.00
C GLU A 188 -22.77 13.01 -7.45
N LYS A 189 -23.92 13.68 -7.62
CA LYS A 189 -25.23 13.13 -7.25
C LYS A 189 -25.52 11.82 -7.98
N ILE A 190 -25.37 11.80 -9.31
CA ILE A 190 -25.65 10.62 -10.13
C ILE A 190 -24.73 9.45 -9.75
N ILE A 191 -23.44 9.70 -9.55
CA ILE A 191 -22.49 8.68 -9.10
C ILE A 191 -22.92 8.13 -7.73
N GLY A 192 -23.31 9.01 -6.81
CA GLY A 192 -23.83 8.61 -5.49
C GLY A 192 -25.07 7.72 -5.60
N ASP A 193 -26.02 8.09 -6.45
CA ASP A 193 -27.24 7.31 -6.69
C ASP A 193 -26.89 5.91 -7.25
N VAL A 194 -25.98 5.82 -8.23
CA VAL A 194 -25.50 4.54 -8.78
C VAL A 194 -24.85 3.67 -7.70
N MET A 195 -23.98 4.24 -6.87
CA MET A 195 -23.32 3.51 -5.78
C MET A 195 -24.32 3.01 -4.74
N TYR A 196 -25.30 3.84 -4.38
CA TYR A 196 -26.39 3.47 -3.46
C TYR A 196 -27.20 2.29 -4.00
N TYR A 197 -27.71 2.36 -5.23
CA TYR A 197 -28.49 1.28 -5.81
C TYR A 197 -27.67 0.01 -6.04
N GLY A 198 -26.37 0.14 -6.31
CA GLY A 198 -25.44 -0.99 -6.37
C GLY A 198 -25.28 -1.69 -5.03
N GLN A 199 -25.12 -0.94 -3.93
CA GLN A 199 -25.05 -1.50 -2.57
C GLN A 199 -26.34 -2.18 -2.14
N MET A 200 -27.48 -1.74 -2.67
CA MET A 200 -28.80 -2.33 -2.43
C MET A 200 -29.11 -3.52 -3.36
N GLU A 201 -28.14 -3.99 -4.15
CA GLU A 201 -28.31 -5.10 -5.12
C GLU A 201 -29.47 -4.89 -6.11
N SER A 202 -29.76 -3.63 -6.45
CA SER A 202 -30.93 -3.23 -7.24
C SER A 202 -30.62 -2.78 -8.67
N LEU A 203 -29.33 -2.69 -9.02
CA LEU A 203 -28.90 -2.42 -10.40
C LEU A 203 -29.09 -3.67 -11.26
N THR A 204 -29.63 -3.47 -12.46
CA THR A 204 -29.79 -4.50 -13.50
C THR A 204 -29.00 -4.13 -14.76
N PRO A 205 -28.76 -5.07 -15.69
CA PRO A 205 -28.12 -4.76 -16.97
C PRO A 205 -28.86 -3.69 -17.80
N ASP A 206 -30.16 -3.51 -17.56
CA ASP A 206 -30.99 -2.50 -18.23
C ASP A 206 -30.97 -1.12 -17.54
N SER A 207 -30.24 -0.97 -16.43
CA SER A 207 -30.15 0.29 -15.69
C SER A 207 -29.38 1.34 -16.50
N HIS A 208 -30.03 2.48 -16.78
CA HIS A 208 -29.46 3.55 -17.59
C HIS A 208 -29.90 4.93 -17.12
N LEU A 209 -29.13 5.96 -17.46
CA LEU A 209 -29.49 7.36 -17.25
C LEU A 209 -30.45 7.81 -18.36
N THR A 210 -31.57 8.42 -17.97
CA THR A 210 -32.51 9.04 -18.90
C THR A 210 -32.46 10.56 -18.76
N PHE A 211 -32.37 11.26 -19.89
CA PHE A 211 -32.42 12.72 -19.93
C PHE A 211 -33.82 13.13 -20.39
N GLN A 212 -34.49 13.95 -19.60
CA GLN A 212 -35.74 14.57 -20.05
C GLN A 212 -35.38 15.70 -21.01
N SER A 213 -35.70 15.54 -22.28
CA SER A 213 -35.72 16.66 -23.21
C SER A 213 -36.99 17.46 -22.95
N GLU A 214 -36.86 18.62 -22.31
CA GLU A 214 -37.95 19.60 -22.33
C GLU A 214 -38.23 19.99 -23.79
N LYS A 215 -39.52 19.97 -24.14
CA LYS A 215 -40.05 20.29 -25.46
C LYS A 215 -40.50 21.74 -25.50
#